data_AF-A0A6J7R0J7-F1
#
_entry.id   AF-A0A6J7R0J7-F1
#
_cell.length_a   1.000
_cell.length_b   1.000
_cell.length_c   1.000
_cell.angle_alpha   90.00
_cell.angle_beta   90.00
_cell.angle_gamma   90.00
#
_symmetry.space_group_name_H-M   'P 1'
#
loop_
_entity.id
_entity.type
_entity.pdbx_description
1 polymer ?
#
loop_
_entity_poly.entity_id
_entity_poly.type
_entity_poly.pdbx_seq_one_letter_code
_entity_poly.pdbx_strand_id
1 'polypeptide(L)'
;MAQHFFQTFPVLEGLSFTHGWGGAIDTCSRFSPFWGTAHGGRTAYVAGYTGLGVGSSRFGAAVMLDLLDGLATERTSLEMVRRRPIPFPPEPVRSIGINWTTRALAKADREAGRRNLWLRTLDRLGLGFDS
;
A
#
# COMPACT_ATOMS: atom_id res chain seq x y z
N MET A 1 18.02 1.74 -10.07
CA MET A 1 17.47 0.38 -9.99
C MET A 1 18.49 -0.68 -10.42
N ALA A 2 19.03 -0.65 -11.65
CA ALA A 2 20.04 -1.62 -12.10
C ALA A 2 21.33 -1.61 -11.24
N GLN A 3 21.77 -0.44 -10.77
CA GLN A 3 22.96 -0.34 -9.94
C GLN A 3 22.83 -1.07 -8.59
N HIS A 4 21.69 -0.93 -7.91
CA HIS A 4 21.44 -1.65 -6.65
C HIS A 4 21.35 -3.17 -6.89
N PHE A 5 20.79 -3.61 -8.01
CA PHE A 5 20.73 -5.04 -8.35
C PHE A 5 22.12 -5.67 -8.43
N PHE A 6 23.07 -5.06 -9.15
CA PHE A 6 24.43 -5.59 -9.24
C PHE A 6 25.23 -5.44 -7.94
N GLN A 7 24.95 -4.41 -7.13
CA GLN A 7 25.51 -4.31 -5.78
C GLN A 7 25.03 -5.47 -4.87
N THR A 8 23.77 -5.87 -4.97
CA THR A 8 23.21 -6.99 -4.20
C THR A 8 23.65 -8.35 -4.78
N PHE A 9 23.77 -8.46 -6.10
CA PHE A 9 24.14 -9.70 -6.80
C PHE A 9 25.35 -9.50 -7.73
N PRO A 10 26.57 -9.34 -7.18
CA PRO A 10 27.77 -9.04 -7.98
C PRO A 10 28.12 -10.12 -9.01
N VAL A 11 27.80 -11.38 -8.71
CA VAL A 11 27.97 -12.53 -9.63
C VAL A 11 27.21 -12.38 -10.95
N LEU A 12 26.19 -11.51 -11.00
CA LEU A 12 25.37 -11.29 -12.19
C LEU A 12 25.83 -10.06 -13.00
N GLU A 13 26.96 -9.43 -12.66
CA GLU A 13 27.53 -8.32 -13.43
C GLU A 13 27.70 -8.66 -14.93
N GLY A 14 27.42 -7.69 -15.80
CA GLY A 14 27.48 -7.86 -17.26
C GLY A 14 26.18 -8.34 -17.92
N LEU A 15 25.17 -8.73 -17.15
CA LEU A 15 23.83 -9.01 -17.69
C LEU A 15 23.14 -7.73 -18.19
N SER A 16 22.31 -7.89 -19.22
CA SER A 16 21.45 -6.81 -19.75
C SER A 16 19.99 -7.06 -19.40
N PHE A 17 19.32 -6.06 -18.85
CA PHE A 17 17.87 -6.12 -18.64
C PHE A 17 17.14 -5.94 -19.98
N THR A 18 16.33 -6.92 -20.37
CA THR A 18 15.60 -6.90 -21.65
C THR A 18 14.27 -6.16 -21.55
N HIS A 19 13.67 -6.13 -20.36
CA HIS A 19 12.36 -5.53 -20.11
C HIS A 19 12.34 -4.79 -18.78
N GLY A 20 11.55 -3.72 -18.73
CA GLY A 20 11.16 -3.04 -17.51
C GLY A 20 9.66 -2.84 -17.54
N TRP A 21 9.00 -2.98 -16.41
CA TRP A 21 7.58 -2.71 -16.26
C TRP A 21 7.33 -1.91 -14.99
N GLY A 22 6.22 -1.18 -15.01
CA GLY A 22 5.71 -0.44 -13.87
C GLY A 22 4.21 -0.27 -14.06
N GLY A 23 3.52 0.07 -12.97
CA GLY A 23 2.08 0.26 -13.00
C GLY A 23 1.62 1.06 -11.79
N ALA A 24 0.43 1.63 -11.90
CA ALA A 24 -0.22 2.27 -10.77
C ALA A 24 -0.55 1.23 -9.70
N ILE A 25 -0.30 1.59 -8.44
CA ILE A 25 -0.71 0.80 -7.28
C ILE A 25 -1.81 1.57 -6.57
N ASP A 26 -2.94 0.91 -6.37
CA ASP A 26 -3.99 1.44 -5.50
C ASP A 26 -3.51 1.39 -4.04
N THR A 27 -3.56 2.55 -3.37
CA THR A 27 -3.07 2.71 -2.00
C THR A 27 -4.11 3.33 -1.09
N CYS A 28 -4.12 2.90 0.16
CA CYS A 28 -4.93 3.50 1.21
C CYS A 28 -4.06 3.89 2.41
N SER A 29 -4.60 4.72 3.32
CA SER A 29 -3.87 5.20 4.49
C SER A 29 -3.45 4.11 5.49
N ARG A 30 -3.92 2.86 5.31
CA ARG A 30 -3.61 1.71 6.18
C ARG A 30 -2.60 0.74 5.54
N PHE A 31 -2.18 0.98 4.30
CA PHE A 31 -1.22 0.11 3.60
C PHE A 31 -1.64 -1.38 3.57
N SER A 32 -2.94 -1.66 3.63
CA SER A 32 -3.51 -2.99 3.63
C SER A 32 -4.92 -2.98 3.04
N PRO A 33 -5.39 -4.12 2.48
CA PRO A 33 -6.69 -4.16 1.82
C PRO A 33 -7.83 -3.80 2.79
N PHE A 34 -8.89 -3.21 2.24
CA PHE A 34 -10.13 -2.94 2.95
C PHE A 34 -11.34 -3.33 2.11
N TRP A 35 -12.45 -3.62 2.78
CA TRP A 35 -13.66 -4.12 2.15
C TRP A 35 -14.81 -3.14 2.30
N GLY A 36 -15.77 -3.27 1.40
CA GLY A 36 -17.06 -2.60 1.53
C GLY A 36 -18.11 -3.23 0.64
N THR A 37 -19.34 -2.81 0.86
CA THR A 37 -20.46 -3.11 -0.02
C THR A 37 -21.05 -1.83 -0.59
N ALA A 38 -21.65 -1.97 -1.78
CA ALA A 38 -22.33 -0.92 -2.51
C ALA A 38 -23.67 -1.46 -3.05
N HIS A 39 -24.47 -0.58 -3.65
CA HIS A 39 -25.76 -0.93 -4.27
C HIS A 39 -26.70 -1.71 -3.32
N GLY A 40 -26.81 -1.25 -2.07
CA GLY A 40 -27.64 -1.89 -1.05
C GLY A 40 -27.17 -3.29 -0.65
N GLY A 41 -25.87 -3.57 -0.72
CA GLY A 41 -25.31 -4.89 -0.38
C GLY A 41 -25.14 -5.84 -1.57
N ARG A 42 -25.57 -5.44 -2.78
CA ARG A 42 -25.54 -6.29 -3.98
C ARG A 42 -24.18 -6.34 -4.69
N THR A 43 -23.24 -5.51 -4.25
CA THR A 43 -21.88 -5.49 -4.77
C THR A 43 -20.91 -5.43 -3.60
N ALA A 44 -20.02 -6.39 -3.50
CA ALA A 44 -18.87 -6.33 -2.59
C ALA A 44 -17.63 -5.91 -3.37
N TYR A 45 -16.75 -5.16 -2.72
CA TYR A 45 -15.46 -4.77 -3.27
C TYR A 45 -14.36 -4.90 -2.23
N VAL A 46 -13.14 -5.07 -2.71
CA VAL A 46 -11.90 -5.00 -1.96
C VAL A 46 -10.95 -4.07 -2.70
N ALA A 47 -10.32 -3.14 -1.98
CA ALA A 47 -9.44 -2.11 -2.53
C ALA A 47 -8.30 -1.81 -1.56
N GLY A 48 -7.36 -0.96 -1.98
CA GLY A 48 -6.22 -0.53 -1.17
C GLY A 48 -5.20 -1.62 -0.91
N TYR A 49 -4.95 -2.49 -1.90
CA TYR A 49 -4.03 -3.62 -1.75
C TYR A 49 -2.58 -3.20 -1.47
N THR A 50 -2.17 -2.00 -1.86
CA THR A 50 -0.86 -1.41 -1.55
C THR A 50 0.31 -2.40 -1.72
N GLY A 51 0.39 -3.08 -2.86
CA GLY A 51 1.46 -4.05 -3.16
C GLY A 51 1.27 -5.47 -2.61
N LEU A 52 0.22 -5.72 -1.82
CA LEU A 52 -0.12 -7.04 -1.26
C LEU A 52 -1.09 -7.85 -2.13
N GLY A 53 -1.42 -7.34 -3.32
CA GLY A 53 -2.48 -7.85 -4.19
C GLY A 53 -2.37 -9.33 -4.53
N VAL A 54 -1.17 -9.79 -4.89
CA VAL A 54 -0.96 -11.19 -5.29
C VAL A 54 -1.24 -12.13 -4.13
N GLY A 55 -0.59 -11.92 -2.97
CA GLY A 55 -0.70 -12.81 -1.82
C GLY A 55 -2.04 -12.78 -1.10
N SER A 56 -2.70 -11.62 -1.06
CA SER A 56 -3.94 -11.43 -0.30
C SER A 56 -5.24 -11.50 -1.13
N SER A 57 -5.13 -11.60 -2.46
CA SER A 57 -6.29 -11.67 -3.38
C SER A 57 -7.31 -12.75 -3.00
N ARG A 58 -6.83 -13.97 -2.70
CA ARG A 58 -7.70 -15.10 -2.28
C ARG A 58 -8.50 -14.78 -1.03
N PHE A 59 -7.84 -14.22 -0.01
CA PHE A 59 -8.51 -13.82 1.22
C PHE A 59 -9.51 -12.70 0.96
N GLY A 60 -9.13 -11.70 0.16
CA GLY A 60 -10.01 -10.62 -0.28
C GLY A 60 -11.29 -11.11 -0.95
N ALA A 61 -11.17 -12.07 -1.86
CA ALA A 61 -12.31 -12.69 -2.54
C ALA A 61 -13.20 -13.49 -1.58
N ALA A 62 -12.62 -14.28 -0.68
CA ALA A 62 -13.39 -15.07 0.28
C ALA A 62 -14.21 -14.19 1.23
N VAL A 63 -13.65 -13.07 1.69
CA VAL A 63 -14.40 -12.08 2.49
C VAL A 63 -15.54 -11.46 1.67
N MET A 64 -15.30 -11.09 0.42
CA MET A 64 -16.36 -10.51 -0.44
C MET A 64 -17.53 -11.47 -0.63
N LEU A 65 -17.27 -12.77 -0.81
CA LEU A 65 -18.32 -13.79 -0.91
C LEU A 65 -19.11 -13.89 0.40
N ASP A 66 -18.44 -13.99 1.55
CA ASP A 66 -19.14 -14.02 2.85
C ASP A 66 -20.00 -12.76 3.07
N LEU A 67 -19.53 -11.59 2.63
CA LEU A 67 -20.28 -10.32 2.72
C LEU A 67 -21.50 -10.29 1.80
N LEU A 68 -21.41 -10.86 0.59
CA LEU A 68 -22.53 -10.98 -0.35
C LEU A 68 -23.59 -11.96 0.16
N ASP A 69 -23.15 -13.06 0.77
CA ASP A 69 -24.01 -14.10 1.34
C ASP A 69 -24.59 -13.70 2.71
N GLY A 70 -24.15 -12.57 3.28
CA GLY A 70 -24.60 -12.08 4.59
C GLY A 70 -24.13 -12.96 5.76
N LEU A 71 -23.00 -13.67 5.61
CA LEU A 71 -22.50 -14.63 6.58
C LEU A 71 -21.67 -13.96 7.68
N ALA A 72 -21.95 -14.35 8.93
CA ALA A 72 -21.09 -14.05 10.08
C ALA A 72 -20.02 -15.14 10.20
N THR A 73 -18.81 -14.84 9.72
CA THR A 73 -17.66 -15.75 9.72
C THR A 73 -16.50 -15.14 10.51
N GLU A 74 -15.46 -15.94 10.78
CA GLU A 74 -14.22 -15.42 11.36
C GLU A 74 -13.62 -14.30 10.49
N ARG A 75 -13.71 -14.44 9.16
CA ARG A 75 -13.18 -13.45 8.23
C ARG A 75 -13.94 -12.14 8.30
N THR A 76 -15.29 -12.18 8.36
CA THR A 76 -16.10 -10.95 8.44
C THR A 76 -16.09 -10.30 9.82
N SER A 77 -15.64 -11.02 10.86
CA SER A 77 -15.50 -10.46 12.22
C SER A 77 -14.22 -9.64 12.43
N LEU A 78 -13.19 -9.83 11.59
CA LEU A 78 -11.90 -9.14 11.68
C LEU A 78 -12.04 -7.62 11.60
N GLU A 79 -11.32 -6.90 12.48
CA GLU A 79 -11.35 -5.44 12.53
C GLU A 79 -10.95 -4.80 11.20
N MET A 80 -9.94 -5.37 10.53
CA MET A 80 -9.47 -4.88 9.22
C MET A 80 -10.54 -4.98 8.12
N VAL A 81 -11.45 -5.95 8.22
CA VAL A 81 -12.58 -6.12 7.30
C VAL A 81 -13.71 -5.14 7.63
N ARG A 82 -13.97 -4.91 8.92
CA ARG A 82 -15.09 -4.10 9.40
C ARG A 82 -14.82 -2.60 9.38
N ARG A 83 -13.56 -2.17 9.39
CA ARG A 83 -13.19 -0.74 9.42
C ARG A 83 -12.61 -0.29 8.08
N ARG A 84 -13.00 0.91 7.64
CA ARG A 84 -12.40 1.58 6.48
C ARG A 84 -11.11 2.34 6.87
N PRO A 85 -10.16 2.51 5.93
CA PRO A 85 -9.03 3.41 6.12
C PRO A 85 -9.52 4.86 6.24
N ILE A 86 -8.70 5.71 6.85
CA ILE A 86 -8.97 7.14 6.94
C ILE A 86 -8.84 7.73 5.53
N PRO A 87 -9.82 8.51 5.04
CA PRO A 87 -9.69 9.13 3.73
C PRO A 87 -8.49 10.08 3.73
N PHE A 88 -7.71 10.06 2.65
CA PHE A 88 -6.69 11.09 2.44
C PHE A 88 -7.34 12.48 2.47
N PRO A 89 -6.66 13.50 3.04
CA PRO A 89 -7.20 14.85 3.10
C PRO A 89 -7.60 15.35 1.70
N PRO A 90 -8.52 16.33 1.61
CA PRO A 90 -8.89 16.93 0.33
C PRO A 90 -7.71 17.69 -0.29
N GLU A 91 -7.81 17.98 -1.60
CA GLU A 91 -6.91 18.92 -2.26
C GLU A 91 -7.11 20.35 -1.71
N PRO A 92 -6.07 21.18 -1.59
CA PRO A 92 -4.67 20.96 -2.04
C PRO A 92 -3.77 20.29 -0.98
N VAL A 93 -4.28 20.03 0.23
CA VAL A 93 -3.49 19.53 1.36
C VAL A 93 -2.83 18.19 1.04
N ARG A 94 -3.56 17.31 0.33
CA ARG A 94 -3.04 16.03 -0.16
C ARG A 94 -1.81 16.20 -1.03
N SER A 95 -1.90 17.00 -2.10
CA SER A 95 -0.78 17.21 -3.02
C SER A 95 0.44 17.82 -2.33
N ILE A 96 0.22 18.75 -1.39
CA ILE A 96 1.31 19.34 -0.59
C ILE A 96 1.99 18.26 0.26
N GLY A 97 1.20 17.43 0.95
CA GLY A 97 1.71 16.33 1.77
C GLY A 97 2.48 15.29 0.96
N ILE A 98 1.95 14.86 -0.18
CA ILE A 98 2.63 13.91 -1.09
C ILE A 98 3.96 14.49 -1.54
N ASN A 99 3.98 15.70 -2.10
CA ASN A 99 5.20 16.32 -2.60
C ASN A 99 6.26 16.49 -1.50
N TRP A 100 5.84 16.87 -0.29
CA TRP A 100 6.77 17.04 0.82
C TRP A 100 7.36 15.69 1.28
N THR A 101 6.51 14.66 1.41
CA THR A 101 6.95 13.31 1.78
C THR A 101 7.87 12.70 0.72
N THR A 102 7.56 12.83 -0.57
CA THR A 102 8.43 12.36 -1.66
C THR A 102 9.80 13.03 -1.62
N ARG A 103 9.86 14.35 -1.39
CA ARG A 103 11.13 15.08 -1.24
C ARG A 103 11.90 14.63 0.00
N ALA A 104 11.21 14.37 1.11
CA ALA A 104 11.81 13.89 2.34
C ALA A 104 12.39 12.48 2.19
N LEU A 105 11.66 11.56 1.54
CA LEU A 105 12.14 10.20 1.24
C LEU A 105 13.36 10.23 0.32
N ALA A 106 13.29 10.98 -0.78
CA ALA A 106 14.43 11.12 -1.69
C ALA A 106 15.68 11.72 -1.00
N LYS A 107 15.49 12.59 0.01
CA LYS A 107 16.58 13.10 0.83
C LYS A 107 17.12 12.02 1.78
N ALA A 108 16.26 11.24 2.43
CA ALA A 108 16.68 10.14 3.29
C ALA A 108 17.50 9.10 2.52
N ASP A 109 17.09 8.75 1.28
CA ASP A 109 17.83 7.81 0.42
C ASP A 109 19.25 8.31 0.12
N ARG A 110 19.43 9.62 -0.14
CA ARG A 110 20.75 10.23 -0.33
C ARG A 110 21.59 10.27 0.94
N GLU A 111 20.96 10.24 2.11
CA GLU A 111 21.58 10.29 3.43
C GLU A 111 21.60 8.91 4.11
N ALA A 112 21.76 7.82 3.33
CA ALA A 112 21.86 6.45 3.82
C ALA A 112 20.68 6.02 4.71
N GLY A 113 19.46 6.44 4.35
CA GLY A 113 18.23 6.09 5.06
C GLY A 113 17.90 6.99 6.26
N ARG A 114 18.65 8.08 6.51
CA ARG A 114 18.41 8.95 7.66
C ARG A 114 17.11 9.76 7.51
N ARG A 115 16.08 9.37 8.27
CA ARG A 115 14.74 9.99 8.23
C ARG A 115 14.71 11.32 9.00
N ASN A 116 14.10 12.35 8.42
CA ASN A 116 13.89 13.65 9.07
C ASN A 116 12.72 13.60 10.07
N LEU A 117 12.53 14.68 10.85
CA LEU A 117 11.46 14.77 11.85
C LEU A 117 10.07 14.51 11.25
N TRP A 118 9.81 15.02 10.05
CA TRP A 118 8.56 14.80 9.32
C TRP A 118 8.27 13.32 9.06
N LEU A 119 9.23 12.58 8.51
CA LEU A 119 9.08 11.15 8.26
C LEU A 119 8.86 10.37 9.56
N ARG A 120 9.63 10.69 10.62
CA ARG A 120 9.44 10.04 11.94
C ARG A 120 8.07 10.31 12.54
N THR A 121 7.50 11.50 12.31
CA THR A 121 6.13 11.82 12.70
C THR A 121 5.10 11.02 11.91
N LEU A 122 5.28 10.88 10.58
CA LEU A 122 4.40 10.06 9.75
C LEU A 122 4.44 8.58 10.16
N ASP A 123 5.63 8.05 10.44
CA ASP A 123 5.81 6.68 10.92
C ASP A 123 5.04 6.46 12.23
N ARG A 124 5.14 7.41 13.17
CA ARG A 124 4.41 7.36 14.46
C ARG A 124 2.90 7.46 14.30
N LEU A 125 2.41 8.05 13.21
CA LEU A 125 0.99 8.14 12.88
C LEU A 125 0.48 6.92 12.08
N GLY A 126 1.32 5.91 11.85
CA GLY A 126 0.96 4.72 11.06
C GLY A 126 0.83 4.99 9.56
N LEU A 127 1.34 6.14 9.10
CA LEU A 127 1.43 6.52 7.68
C LEU A 127 2.84 6.27 7.11
N GLY A 128 3.69 5.62 7.89
CA GLY A 128 5.05 5.29 7.51
C GLY A 128 5.09 4.23 6.42
N PHE A 129 5.77 4.56 5.33
CA PHE A 129 6.28 3.57 4.38
C PHE A 129 7.47 2.88 5.04
N ASP A 130 7.19 1.97 5.97
CA ASP A 130 8.17 0.96 6.36
C ASP A 130 8.16 -0.12 5.27
N SER A 131 9.29 -0.26 4.58
CA SER A 131 9.62 -1.34 3.66
C SER A 131 10.91 -1.98 4.14
#